data_AF-A0AAN3HEX0-F1
#
_entry.id   AF-A0AAN3HEX0-F1
#
_cell.length_a   1.000
_cell.length_b   1.000
_cell.length_c   1.000
_cell.angle_alpha   90.00
_cell.angle_beta   90.00
_cell.angle_gamma   90.00
#
_symmetry.space_group_name_H-M   'P 1'
#
loop_
_entity.id
_entity.type
_entity.pdbx_description
1 polymer ?
#
loop_
_entity_poly.entity_id
_entity_poly.type
_entity_poly.pdbx_seq_one_letter_code
_entity_poly.pdbx_strand_id
1 'polypeptide(L)' 'MLNYRISSVQVFTVNGRADRVQVRLECDDAAVFECCLLAEGEGDLKELSLSELEERALMYAADSFRYE' A
#
# COMPACT_ATOMS: atom_id res chain seq x y z
N MET A 1 11.40 6.22 -13.14
CA MET A 1 10.36 6.34 -12.10
C MET A 1 9.06 5.92 -12.75
N LEU A 2 8.31 4.99 -12.14
CA LEU A 2 6.94 4.73 -12.57
C LEU A 2 6.14 6.02 -12.36
N ASN A 3 5.34 6.44 -13.33
CA ASN A 3 4.32 7.45 -13.08
C ASN A 3 3.12 6.75 -12.43
N TYR A 4 2.80 7.13 -11.20
CA TYR A 4 1.67 6.59 -10.46
C TYR A 4 0.98 7.67 -9.63
N ARG A 5 -0.26 7.39 -9.24
CA ARG A 5 -0.99 8.14 -8.22
C ARG A 5 -1.58 7.18 -7.19
N ILE A 6 -1.56 7.57 -5.92
CA ILE A 6 -2.38 6.91 -4.90
C ILE A 6 -3.83 7.32 -5.15
N SER A 7 -4.65 6.37 -5.59
CA SER A 7 -6.07 6.59 -5.89
C SER A 7 -6.98 6.36 -4.69
N SER A 8 -6.57 5.45 -3.78
CA SER A 8 -7.30 5.22 -2.52
C SER A 8 -6.40 4.67 -1.43
N VAL A 9 -6.71 5.05 -0.18
CA VAL A 9 -6.16 4.46 1.04
C VAL A 9 -7.34 4.08 1.93
N GLN A 10 -7.43 2.81 2.33
CA GLN A 10 -8.50 2.30 3.20
C GLN A 10 -7.92 1.61 4.43
N VAL A 11 -8.37 2.02 5.61
CA VAL A 11 -7.95 1.42 6.88
C VAL A 11 -9.03 0.45 7.36
N PHE A 12 -8.64 -0.79 7.60
CA PHE A 12 -9.48 -1.83 8.17
C PHE A 12 -9.16 -1.97 9.64
N THR A 13 -10.20 -2.08 10.48
CA THR A 13 -10.05 -2.22 11.92
C THR A 13 -10.76 -3.47 12.44
N VAL A 14 -10.15 -4.13 13.42
CA VAL A 14 -10.70 -5.29 14.13
C VAL A 14 -10.65 -4.98 15.63
N ASN A 15 -11.79 -5.09 16.32
CA ASN A 15 -11.91 -4.79 17.75
C ASN A 15 -11.36 -3.41 18.16
N GLY A 16 -11.55 -2.39 17.30
CA GLY A 16 -11.09 -1.02 17.54
C GLY A 16 -9.60 -0.79 17.33
N ARG A 17 -8.87 -1.77 16.78
CA ARG A 17 -7.45 -1.66 16.41
C ARG A 17 -7.29 -1.74 14.90
N ALA A 18 -6.34 -1.01 14.35
CA ALA A 18 -6.00 -1.14 12.94
C ALA A 18 -5.47 -2.56 12.66
N ASP A 19 -6.06 -3.22 11.68
CA ASP A 19 -5.74 -4.58 11.25
C ASP A 19 -4.90 -4.55 9.98
N ARG A 20 -5.31 -3.74 9.01
CA ARG A 20 -4.56 -3.53 7.76
C ARG A 20 -4.88 -2.21 7.09
N VAL A 21 -3.99 -1.76 6.23
CA VAL A 21 -4.22 -0.64 5.32
C VAL A 21 -4.12 -1.12 3.88
N GLN A 22 -5.18 -0.94 3.10
CA GLN A 22 -5.19 -1.20 1.67
C GLN A 22 -4.82 0.08 0.93
N VAL A 23 -3.86 -0.02 0.02
CA VAL A 23 -3.38 1.08 -0.81
C VAL A 23 -3.58 0.70 -2.26
N ARG A 24 -4.21 1.59 -3.02
CA ARG A 24 -4.42 1.42 -4.46
C ARG A 24 -3.62 2.45 -5.24
N LEU A 25 -2.69 1.98 -6.06
CA LEU A 25 -1.91 2.77 -6.98
C LEU A 25 -2.49 2.63 -8.39
N GLU A 26 -2.66 3.74 -9.08
CA GLU A 26 -3.02 3.77 -10.51
C GLU A 26 -1.81 4.29 -11.29
N CYS A 27 -1.37 3.53 -12.27
CA CYS A 27 -0.29 3.92 -13.17
C CYS A 27 -0.88 4.48 -14.48
N ASP A 28 -0.10 5.29 -15.20
CA ASP A 28 -0.52 5.95 -16.44
C ASP A 28 -1.00 4.95 -17.52
N ASP A 29 -0.52 3.71 -17.46
CA ASP A 29 -0.81 2.63 -18.42
C ASP A 29 -2.15 1.92 -18.13
N ALA A 30 -2.99 2.49 -17.28
CA ALA A 30 -4.20 1.91 -16.70
C ALA A 30 -3.97 0.66 -15.81
N ALA A 31 -2.71 0.33 -15.50
CA ALA A 31 -2.38 -0.69 -14.53
C ALA A 31 -2.78 -0.23 -13.12
N VAL A 32 -3.56 -1.07 -12.43
CA VAL A 32 -3.95 -0.86 -11.04
C VAL A 32 -3.18 -1.83 -10.18
N PHE A 33 -2.43 -1.31 -9.23
CA PHE A 33 -1.78 -2.12 -8.20
C PHE A 33 -2.48 -1.91 -6.86
N GLU A 34 -2.73 -3.01 -6.15
CA GLU A 34 -3.35 -2.99 -4.83
C GLU A 34 -2.50 -3.81 -3.86
N CYS A 35 -2.13 -3.22 -2.73
CA CYS A 35 -1.43 -3.92 -1.65
C CYS A 35 -2.11 -3.71 -0.30
N CYS A 36 -1.96 -4.72 0.57
CA CYS A 36 -2.41 -4.66 1.96
C CYS A 36 -1.20 -4.66 2.89
N LEU A 37 -1.05 -3.59 3.67
CA LEU A 37 -0.08 -3.49 4.76
C LEU A 37 -0.75 -4.05 6.03
N LEU A 38 -0.30 -5.20 6.52
CA LEU A 38 -0.86 -5.85 7.71
C LEU A 38 -0.24 -5.28 9.00
N ALA A 39 -1.06 -5.13 10.03
CA ALA A 39 -0.60 -4.71 11.36
C ALA A 39 0.25 -5.78 12.06
N GLU A 40 -0.01 -7.06 11.76
CA GLU A 40 0.82 -8.18 12.21
C GLU A 40 1.90 -8.48 11.17
N GLY A 41 3.16 -8.52 11.61
CA GLY A 41 4.31 -8.89 10.78
C GLY A 41 5.24 -7.74 10.38
N GLU A 42 4.77 -6.50 10.24
CA GLU A 42 5.61 -5.35 9.80
C GLU A 42 5.38 -4.04 10.59
N GLY A 43 5.20 -4.19 11.90
CA GLY A 43 5.15 -3.10 12.85
C GLY A 43 3.73 -2.61 13.09
N ASP A 44 3.42 -2.42 14.37
CA ASP A 44 2.25 -1.66 14.83
C ASP A 44 1.98 -0.50 13.86
N LEU A 45 0.79 -0.43 13.24
CA LEU A 45 0.31 0.69 12.41
C LEU A 45 0.15 2.00 13.22
N LYS A 46 0.93 2.17 14.29
CA LYS A 46 0.73 3.16 15.33
C LYS A 46 0.97 4.58 14.85
N GLU A 47 1.71 4.78 13.77
CA GLU A 47 1.80 6.04 13.03
C GLU A 47 2.56 5.76 11.72
N LEU A 48 1.84 5.70 10.58
CA LEU A 48 2.46 5.69 9.25
C LEU A 48 2.16 7.02 8.57
N SER A 49 3.21 7.73 8.16
CA SER A 49 3.05 8.86 7.26
C SER A 49 2.57 8.39 5.88
N LEU A 50 1.95 9.30 5.11
CA LEU A 50 1.58 9.00 3.72
C LEU A 50 2.80 8.64 2.86
N SER A 51 3.97 9.23 3.14
CA SER A 51 5.22 8.93 2.44
C SER A 51 5.75 7.52 2.73
N GLU A 52 5.68 7.04 3.98
CA GLU A 52 6.09 5.68 4.31
C GLU A 52 5.12 4.64 3.72
N LEU A 53 3.83 4.98 3.72
CA LEU A 53 2.80 4.15 3.10
C LEU A 53 3.02 4.04 1.58
N GLU A 54 3.36 5.15 0.94
CA GLU A 54 3.73 5.20 -0.47
C GLU A 54 4.99 4.37 -0.78
N GLU A 55 6.06 4.55 0.00
CA GLU A 55 7.31 3.81 -0.18
C GLU A 55 7.11 2.29 -0.07
N ARG A 56 6.38 1.84 0.97
CA ARG A 56 6.06 0.42 1.15
C ARG A 56 5.19 -0.11 0.01
N ALA A 57 4.17 0.64 -0.41
CA ALA A 57 3.31 0.25 -1.52
C ALA A 57 4.11 0.11 -2.82
N LEU A 58 5.06 1.01 -3.07
CA LEU A 58 5.94 0.93 -4.23
C LEU A 58 6.92 -0.24 -4.18
N MET A 59 7.45 -0.59 -3.00
CA MET A 59 8.28 -1.78 -2.86
C MET A 59 7.53 -3.05 -3.30
N TYR A 60 6.31 -3.25 -2.80
CA TYR A 60 5.49 -4.40 -3.19
C TYR A 60 5.05 -4.34 -4.67
N ALA A 61 4.79 -3.14 -5.19
CA ALA A 61 4.47 -2.96 -6.60
C ALA A 61 5.65 -3.36 -7.50
N ALA A 62 6.85 -2.90 -7.18
CA ALA A 62 8.07 -3.19 -7.94
C ALA A 62 8.37 -4.70 -7.99
N ASP A 63 8.13 -5.44 -6.91
CA ASP A 63 8.27 -6.91 -6.90
C ASP A 63 7.20 -7.59 -7.75
N SER A 64 6.00 -7.02 -7.85
CA SER A 64 4.92 -7.54 -8.70
C SER A 64 5.13 -7.24 -10.19
N PHE A 65 5.77 -6.12 -10.53
CA PHE A 65 6.13 -5.76 -11.90
C PHE A 65 7.39 -6.46 -12.41
N ARG A 66 8.14 -7.18 -11.55
CA ARG A 66 9.36 -7.93 -11.93
C ARG A 66 9.10 -9.30 -12.55
N TYR A 67 7.84 -9.73 -12.64
CA TYR A 67 7.44 -10.97 -13.28
C TYR A 67 6.59 -10.70 -14.53
N GLU A 68 7.27 -10.31 -15.62
CA GLU A 68 6.87 -10.59 -17.01
C GLU A 68 8.08 -11.04 -17.82
#